data_AF-A0A849GKU2-F1
#
_entry.id   AF-A0A849GKU2-F1
#
_cell.length_a   1.000
_cell.length_b   1.000
_cell.length_c   1.000
_cell.angle_alpha   90.00
_cell.angle_beta   90.00
_cell.angle_gamma   90.00
#
_symmetry.space_group_name_H-M   'P 1'
#
loop_
_entity.id
_entity.type
_entity.pdbx_description
1 polymer ?
#
loop_
_entity_poly.entity_id
_entity_poly.type
_entity_poly.pdbx_seq_one_letter_code
_entity_poly.pdbx_strand_id
1 'polypeptide(L)'
;MERSRKIVNLAFVVVVLLTGCEERLPSGDSFSEAPGGSRSALVKAVLQGDIDVASRLLANGEDVDRKHWGITLLGHAILSRSCDSDMVQLLISHGASLDADSNEGTPLTIAATTGKQLCFDLLLKAGAKKRGATSSGESFLHSAVSGRNSNIVRWAIEAGEDVNFPNKEGATPLMTAAYLGAHEIVDVIVSAGGDVNLSDNNGNTAADYALLGGNKDIPEKLPRQ
;
A
#
# COMPACT_ATOMS: atom_id res chain seq x y z
N MET A 1 -20.28 -8.66 -17.72
CA MET A 1 -19.85 -9.18 -16.39
C MET A 1 -18.38 -9.59 -16.36
N GLU A 2 -17.75 -9.98 -17.47
CA GLU A 2 -16.33 -10.37 -17.51
C GLU A 2 -15.35 -9.18 -17.68
N ARG A 3 -15.85 -8.01 -18.12
CA ARG A 3 -15.06 -6.76 -18.28
C ARG A 3 -14.76 -6.02 -16.97
N SER A 4 -15.60 -6.20 -15.94
CA SER A 4 -15.41 -5.58 -14.62
C SER A 4 -14.44 -6.36 -13.71
N ARG A 5 -13.96 -7.54 -14.13
CA ARG A 5 -13.04 -8.37 -13.34
C ARG A 5 -11.57 -7.95 -13.48
N LYS A 6 -11.21 -7.18 -14.51
CA LYS A 6 -9.82 -6.72 -14.71
C LYS A 6 -9.53 -5.38 -14.01
N ILE A 7 -10.54 -4.50 -13.94
CA ILE A 7 -10.45 -3.13 -13.37
C ILE A 7 -10.10 -3.14 -11.87
N VAL A 8 -10.34 -4.25 -11.17
CA VAL A 8 -10.26 -4.30 -9.70
C VAL A 8 -9.06 -5.11 -9.21
N ASN A 9 -8.24 -5.70 -10.08
CA ASN A 9 -7.35 -6.77 -9.63
C ASN A 9 -6.21 -6.32 -8.69
N LEU A 10 -5.95 -5.01 -8.55
CA LEU A 10 -4.99 -4.51 -7.56
C LEU A 10 -5.64 -3.99 -6.26
N ALA A 11 -6.82 -3.36 -6.34
CA ALA A 11 -7.62 -3.06 -5.16
C ALA A 11 -8.19 -4.35 -4.51
N PHE A 12 -8.42 -5.40 -5.30
CA PHE A 12 -8.94 -6.68 -4.82
C PHE A 12 -7.90 -7.47 -4.01
N VAL A 13 -6.61 -7.34 -4.31
CA VAL A 13 -5.57 -7.99 -3.48
C VAL A 13 -5.47 -7.32 -2.11
N VAL A 14 -5.61 -6.00 -2.03
CA VAL A 14 -5.59 -5.28 -0.74
C VAL A 14 -6.90 -5.46 0.03
N VAL A 15 -8.07 -5.47 -0.64
CA VAL A 15 -9.37 -5.72 0.02
C VAL A 15 -9.48 -7.16 0.53
N VAL A 16 -8.98 -8.16 -0.20
CA VAL A 16 -8.98 -9.56 0.26
C VAL A 16 -8.09 -9.77 1.50
N LEU A 17 -7.00 -8.99 1.65
CA LEU A 17 -6.20 -9.00 2.88
C LEU A 17 -6.90 -8.31 4.07
N LEU A 18 -7.82 -7.36 3.82
CA LEU A 18 -8.50 -6.58 4.86
C LEU A 18 -9.79 -7.23 5.39
N THR A 19 -10.45 -8.12 4.63
CA THR A 19 -11.74 -8.73 5.02
C THR A 19 -11.67 -9.87 6.06
N GLY A 20 -10.52 -10.18 6.62
CA GLY A 20 -10.45 -11.13 7.75
C GLY A 20 -10.78 -12.58 7.37
N CYS A 21 -10.33 -13.03 6.19
CA CYS A 21 -10.23 -14.47 5.94
C CYS A 21 -8.91 -14.97 6.50
N GLU A 22 -8.99 -15.85 7.50
CA GLU A 22 -7.94 -16.84 7.77
C GLU A 22 -7.45 -17.46 6.45
N GLU A 23 -6.13 -17.47 6.32
CA GLU A 23 -5.31 -18.19 5.33
C GLU A 23 -6.01 -18.62 4.03
N ARG A 24 -5.74 -17.88 2.97
CA ARG A 24 -5.55 -18.52 1.66
C ARG A 24 -4.42 -17.85 0.91
N LEU A 25 -3.21 -18.33 1.23
CA LEU A 25 -2.03 -18.18 0.37
C LEU A 25 -2.41 -18.59 -1.07
N PRO A 26 -1.85 -17.92 -2.09
CA PRO A 26 -2.12 -18.27 -3.48
C PRO A 26 -1.79 -19.75 -3.70
N SER A 27 -2.84 -20.50 -4.03
CA SER A 27 -2.75 -21.91 -4.41
C SER A 27 -2.15 -22.02 -5.81
N GLY A 28 -1.01 -22.68 -5.89
CA GLY A 28 -0.43 -23.12 -7.17
C GLY A 28 0.94 -22.53 -7.45
N ASP A 29 1.97 -23.08 -6.80
CA ASP A 29 2.98 -23.90 -7.48
C ASP A 29 4.11 -24.22 -6.49
N SER A 30 4.48 -25.50 -6.44
CA SER A 30 5.61 -26.12 -5.73
C SER A 30 6.60 -25.18 -5.03
N PHE A 31 6.41 -24.93 -3.73
CA PHE A 31 7.49 -24.42 -2.89
C PHE A 31 8.01 -25.56 -2.04
N SER A 32 9.16 -26.08 -2.44
CA SER A 32 9.97 -26.95 -1.60
C SER A 32 10.24 -26.21 -0.30
N GLU A 33 9.67 -26.72 0.80
CA GLU A 33 10.05 -26.34 2.15
C GLU A 33 11.57 -26.46 2.29
N ALA A 34 12.26 -25.34 2.52
CA ALA A 34 13.66 -25.37 2.87
C ALA A 34 13.79 -25.81 4.34
N PRO A 35 14.69 -26.76 4.67
CA PRO A 35 14.73 -27.38 5.98
C PRO A 35 15.33 -26.43 7.03
N GLY A 36 14.75 -26.41 8.23
CA GLY A 36 15.38 -25.82 9.42
C GLY A 36 14.41 -25.07 10.32
N GLY A 37 13.88 -25.75 11.34
CA GLY A 37 12.90 -25.25 12.32
C GLY A 37 13.33 -24.06 13.19
N SER A 38 14.54 -23.51 13.00
CA SER A 38 14.97 -22.23 13.60
C SER A 38 14.69 -21.03 12.69
N ARG A 39 14.46 -21.25 11.38
CA ARG A 39 14.40 -20.20 10.34
C ARG A 39 13.08 -19.41 10.29
N SER A 40 12.15 -19.70 11.21
CA SER A 40 10.82 -19.09 11.28
C SER A 40 10.53 -18.41 12.63
N ALA A 41 11.42 -18.48 13.63
CA ALA A 41 11.12 -17.97 14.96
C ALA A 41 10.93 -16.44 14.98
N LEU A 42 11.88 -15.70 14.39
CA LEU A 42 11.77 -14.24 14.29
C LEU A 42 10.61 -13.80 13.39
N VAL A 43 10.44 -14.45 12.24
CA VAL A 43 9.29 -14.19 11.34
C VAL A 43 7.97 -14.39 12.06
N LYS A 44 7.81 -15.51 12.78
CA LYS A 44 6.61 -15.82 13.55
C LYS A 44 6.38 -14.80 14.67
N ALA A 45 7.43 -14.40 15.39
CA ALA A 45 7.35 -13.37 16.42
C ALA A 45 6.85 -12.04 15.84
N VAL A 46 7.39 -11.61 14.70
CA VAL A 46 6.95 -10.40 13.98
C VAL A 46 5.49 -10.51 13.52
N LEU A 47 5.10 -11.64 12.93
CA LEU A 47 3.72 -11.87 12.47
C LEU A 47 2.70 -11.90 13.62
N GLN A 48 3.13 -12.33 14.81
CA GLN A 48 2.29 -12.41 16.00
C GLN A 48 2.32 -11.13 16.85
N GLY A 49 3.21 -10.17 16.56
CA GLY A 49 3.42 -8.98 17.38
C GLY A 49 4.13 -9.26 18.71
N ASP A 50 4.89 -10.35 18.82
CA ASP A 50 5.65 -10.68 20.02
C ASP A 50 6.96 -9.90 20.07
N ILE A 51 6.88 -8.67 20.58
CA ILE A 51 8.01 -7.73 20.72
C ILE A 51 9.14 -8.33 21.55
N ASP A 52 8.83 -9.03 22.64
CA ASP A 52 9.82 -9.56 23.56
C ASP A 52 10.62 -10.70 22.92
N VAL A 53 9.95 -11.62 22.21
CA VAL A 53 10.62 -12.68 21.47
C VAL A 53 11.43 -12.09 20.32
N ALA A 54 10.86 -11.17 19.54
CA ALA A 54 11.55 -10.55 18.41
C ALA A 54 12.83 -9.82 18.88
N SER A 55 12.74 -9.04 19.97
CA SER A 55 13.86 -8.29 20.55
C SER A 55 15.01 -9.23 20.98
N ARG A 56 14.70 -10.33 21.66
CA ARG A 56 15.73 -11.32 22.06
C ARG A 56 16.39 -11.98 20.86
N LEU A 57 15.62 -12.33 19.81
CA LEU A 57 16.17 -12.97 18.62
C LEU A 57 17.08 -12.03 17.83
N LEU A 58 16.68 -10.76 17.68
CA LEU A 58 17.50 -9.72 17.05
C LEU A 58 18.77 -9.44 17.86
N ALA A 59 18.69 -9.40 19.19
CA ALA A 59 19.84 -9.26 20.07
C ALA A 59 20.84 -10.43 19.96
N ASN A 60 20.36 -11.63 19.58
CA ASN A 60 21.19 -12.81 19.30
C ASN A 60 21.81 -12.81 17.89
N GLY A 61 21.66 -11.72 17.13
CA GLY A 61 22.26 -11.56 15.81
C GLY A 61 21.45 -12.18 14.67
N GLU A 62 20.13 -12.41 14.86
CA GLU A 62 19.28 -12.73 13.72
C GLU A 62 19.21 -11.57 12.72
N ASP A 63 19.15 -11.91 11.44
CA ASP A 63 19.06 -10.95 10.33
C ASP A 63 17.71 -10.24 10.31
N VAL A 64 17.73 -8.94 10.62
CA VAL A 64 16.56 -8.05 10.66
C VAL A 64 15.96 -7.81 9.26
N ASP A 65 16.76 -7.93 8.20
CA ASP A 65 16.34 -7.72 6.81
C ASP A 65 15.90 -9.00 6.11
N ARG A 66 15.78 -10.10 6.87
CA ARG A 66 15.28 -11.37 6.37
C ARG A 66 13.95 -11.17 5.65
N LYS A 67 13.85 -11.72 4.44
CA LYS A 67 12.61 -11.75 3.68
C LYS A 67 11.82 -13.03 3.95
N HIS A 68 10.53 -12.90 4.13
CA HIS A 68 9.55 -13.99 4.18
C HIS A 68 8.54 -13.80 3.04
N TRP A 69 8.53 -14.75 2.09
CA TRP A 69 7.81 -14.66 0.81
C TRP A 69 8.10 -13.38 0.00
N GLY A 70 9.35 -12.91 0.05
CA GLY A 70 9.79 -11.70 -0.66
C GLY A 70 9.50 -10.38 0.07
N ILE A 71 8.78 -10.42 1.20
CA ILE A 71 8.45 -9.27 2.05
C ILE A 71 9.45 -9.21 3.22
N THR A 72 9.96 -8.03 3.55
CA THR A 72 10.87 -7.83 4.70
C THR A 72 10.12 -7.98 6.03
N LEU A 73 10.83 -8.24 7.13
CA LEU A 73 10.22 -8.23 8.47
C LEU A 73 9.54 -6.88 8.76
N LEU A 74 10.18 -5.77 8.36
CA LEU A 74 9.62 -4.43 8.49
C LEU A 74 8.31 -4.31 7.68
N GLY A 75 8.25 -4.85 6.46
CA GLY A 75 7.02 -4.92 5.67
C GLY A 75 5.91 -5.72 6.35
N HIS A 76 6.23 -6.87 6.95
CA HIS A 76 5.25 -7.68 7.71
C HIS A 76 4.70 -6.93 8.93
N ALA A 77 5.58 -6.27 9.69
CA ALA A 77 5.16 -5.45 10.83
C ALA A 77 4.19 -4.34 10.40
N ILE A 78 4.45 -3.70 9.25
CA ILE A 78 3.56 -2.68 8.69
C ILE A 78 2.27 -3.30 8.15
N LEU A 79 2.27 -4.49 7.54
CA LEU A 79 1.07 -5.15 7.00
C LEU A 79 0.12 -5.66 8.09
N SER A 80 0.63 -5.95 9.30
CA SER A 80 -0.15 -6.46 10.45
C SER A 80 -1.41 -5.63 10.74
N ARG A 81 -2.55 -6.26 11.08
CA ARG A 81 -3.85 -5.58 11.21
C ARG A 81 -3.85 -4.38 12.16
N SER A 82 -3.01 -4.40 13.20
CA SER A 82 -2.94 -3.34 14.21
C SER A 82 -1.91 -2.25 13.93
N CYS A 83 -1.02 -2.36 12.92
CA CYS A 83 0.21 -1.54 12.82
C CYS A 83 0.89 -1.52 14.19
N ASP A 84 1.63 -2.57 14.51
CA ASP A 84 2.40 -2.59 15.74
C ASP A 84 3.56 -1.61 15.63
N SER A 85 3.31 -0.36 16.02
CA SER A 85 4.30 0.71 16.01
C SER A 85 5.52 0.37 16.84
N ASP A 86 5.38 -0.48 17.85
CA ASP A 86 6.48 -0.92 18.70
C ASP A 86 7.32 -1.95 17.96
N MET A 87 6.71 -2.87 17.22
CA MET A 87 7.44 -3.79 16.34
C MET A 87 8.17 -3.04 15.22
N VAL A 88 7.53 -2.04 14.61
CA VAL A 88 8.16 -1.19 13.60
C VAL A 88 9.36 -0.45 14.18
N GLN A 89 9.21 0.18 15.35
CA GLN A 89 10.31 0.86 16.04
C GLN A 89 11.43 -0.10 16.45
N LEU A 90 11.09 -1.30 16.92
CA LEU A 90 12.06 -2.33 17.26
C LEU A 90 12.91 -2.70 16.04
N LEU A 91 12.28 -3.04 14.92
CA LEU A 91 12.98 -3.41 13.69
C LEU A 91 13.85 -2.27 13.17
N ILE A 92 13.34 -1.03 13.17
CA ILE A 92 14.12 0.16 12.79
C ILE A 92 15.34 0.35 13.71
N SER A 93 15.18 0.21 15.03
CA SER A 93 16.28 0.38 15.99
C SER A 93 17.36 -0.71 15.87
N HIS A 94 16.99 -1.89 15.38
CA HIS A 94 17.92 -2.96 15.00
C HIS A 94 18.47 -2.85 13.57
N GLY A 95 18.21 -1.74 12.87
CA GLY A 95 18.82 -1.44 11.58
C GLY A 95 18.09 -2.02 10.35
N ALA A 96 16.79 -2.32 10.46
CA ALA A 96 15.99 -2.71 9.31
C ALA A 96 16.11 -1.69 8.15
N SER A 97 16.31 -2.20 6.94
CA SER A 97 16.38 -1.40 5.73
C SER A 97 15.03 -0.75 5.42
N LEU A 98 15.03 0.58 5.49
CA LEU A 98 13.83 1.41 5.30
C LEU A 98 13.38 1.49 3.83
N ASP A 99 14.29 1.23 2.90
CA ASP A 99 14.08 1.36 1.45
C ASP A 99 14.19 0.01 0.73
N ALA A 100 14.23 -1.10 1.48
CA ALA A 100 14.30 -2.43 0.88
C ALA A 100 13.02 -2.72 0.10
N ASP A 101 13.15 -2.85 -1.22
CA ASP A 101 12.02 -3.14 -2.08
C ASP A 101 11.59 -4.60 -1.92
N SER A 102 10.27 -4.80 -1.98
CA SER A 102 9.60 -6.09 -1.87
C SER A 102 8.61 -6.26 -3.01
N ASN A 103 7.95 -7.42 -3.09
CA ASN A 103 6.87 -7.62 -4.05
C ASN A 103 5.69 -6.66 -3.81
N GLU A 104 5.56 -6.14 -2.59
CA GLU A 104 4.53 -5.17 -2.16
C GLU A 104 5.04 -3.71 -2.16
N GLY A 105 6.28 -3.49 -2.64
CA GLY A 105 6.96 -2.19 -2.62
C GLY A 105 7.85 -1.96 -1.41
N THR A 106 8.31 -0.72 -1.24
CA THR A 106 9.11 -0.30 -0.07
C THR A 106 8.25 -0.21 1.19
N PRO A 107 8.82 -0.29 2.41
CA PRO A 107 8.10 -0.06 3.66
C PRO A 107 7.22 1.20 3.64
N LEU A 108 7.71 2.31 3.08
CA LEU A 108 6.97 3.56 2.98
C LEU A 108 5.76 3.43 2.05
N THR A 109 5.92 2.74 0.90
CA THR A 109 4.83 2.42 -0.02
C THR A 109 3.79 1.51 0.63
N ILE A 110 4.21 0.48 1.37
CA ILE A 110 3.30 -0.44 2.08
C ILE A 110 2.45 0.34 3.11
N ALA A 111 3.07 1.23 3.89
CA ALA A 111 2.36 2.07 4.85
C ALA A 111 1.33 2.98 4.17
N ALA A 112 1.68 3.53 3.00
CA ALA A 112 0.77 4.34 2.19
C ALA A 112 -0.41 3.53 1.64
N THR A 113 -0.15 2.37 1.02
CA THR A 113 -1.18 1.46 0.46
C THR A 113 -2.13 0.93 1.52
N THR A 114 -1.66 0.76 2.75
CA THR A 114 -2.48 0.30 3.89
C THR A 114 -3.10 1.45 4.69
N GLY A 115 -2.80 2.70 4.35
CA GLY A 115 -3.33 3.88 5.04
C GLY A 115 -2.81 4.09 6.48
N LYS A 116 -1.74 3.39 6.87
CA LYS A 116 -1.23 3.37 8.25
C LYS A 116 -0.40 4.60 8.57
N GLN A 117 -1.08 5.70 8.93
CA GLN A 117 -0.46 7.00 9.23
C GLN A 117 0.72 6.90 10.21
N LEU A 118 0.54 6.19 11.33
CA LEU A 118 1.56 6.12 12.36
C LEU A 118 2.83 5.41 11.87
N CYS A 119 2.67 4.27 11.19
CA CYS A 119 3.76 3.54 10.54
C CYS A 119 4.45 4.44 9.48
N PHE A 120 3.67 5.18 8.70
CA PHE A 120 4.16 6.12 7.69
C PHE A 120 5.04 7.23 8.29
N ASP A 121 4.56 7.87 9.35
CA ASP A 121 5.29 8.95 10.05
C ASP A 121 6.58 8.45 10.71
N LEU A 122 6.55 7.24 11.31
CA LEU A 122 7.73 6.61 11.89
C LEU A 122 8.82 6.35 10.83
N LEU A 123 8.44 5.85 9.65
CA LEU A 123 9.36 5.60 8.55
C LEU A 123 9.99 6.90 8.04
N LEU A 124 9.19 7.96 7.84
CA LEU A 124 9.71 9.27 7.44
C LEU A 124 10.67 9.84 8.48
N LYS A 125 10.33 9.73 9.78
CA LYS A 125 11.20 10.17 10.88
C LYS A 125 12.52 9.38 10.93
N ALA A 126 12.48 8.10 10.57
CA ALA A 126 13.67 7.25 10.46
C ALA A 126 14.51 7.53 9.21
N GLY A 127 14.02 8.34 8.27
CA GLY A 127 14.73 8.72 7.05
C GLY A 127 14.44 7.84 5.84
N ALA A 128 13.33 7.10 5.84
CA ALA A 128 12.86 6.36 4.66
C ALA A 128 12.68 7.32 3.47
N LYS A 129 13.16 6.92 2.30
CA LYS A 129 13.10 7.75 1.10
C LYS A 129 11.92 7.33 0.24
N LYS A 130 11.11 8.32 -0.16
CA LYS A 130 10.16 8.11 -1.26
C LYS A 130 10.97 7.83 -2.53
N ARG A 131 10.84 6.62 -3.06
CA ARG A 131 11.33 6.28 -4.40
C ARG A 131 10.25 6.58 -5.44
N GLY A 132 10.64 6.64 -6.71
CA GLY A 132 9.71 6.86 -7.82
C GLY A 132 8.69 5.72 -7.99
N ALA A 133 8.02 5.67 -9.13
CA ALA A 133 6.97 4.68 -9.42
C ALA A 133 7.36 3.24 -9.01
N THR A 134 6.38 2.50 -8.51
CA THR A 134 6.52 1.11 -8.09
C THR A 134 6.93 0.21 -9.27
N SER A 135 7.35 -1.02 -8.99
CA SER A 135 7.59 -2.04 -10.03
C SER A 135 6.32 -2.35 -10.86
N SER A 136 5.13 -2.11 -10.31
CA SER A 136 3.85 -2.15 -11.02
C SER A 136 3.64 -0.96 -11.97
N GLY A 137 4.53 0.03 -11.99
CA GLY A 137 4.43 1.25 -12.82
C GLY A 137 3.41 2.25 -12.28
N GLU A 138 2.98 2.10 -11.04
CA GLU A 138 2.07 3.02 -10.37
C GLU A 138 2.86 4.10 -9.65
N SER A 139 2.33 5.33 -9.67
CA SER A 139 2.89 6.41 -8.84
C SER A 139 2.63 6.14 -7.37
N PHE A 140 3.48 6.69 -6.49
CA PHE A 140 3.27 6.59 -5.06
C PHE A 140 1.91 7.19 -4.64
N LEU A 141 1.43 8.20 -5.37
CA LEU A 141 0.11 8.78 -5.15
C LEU A 141 -1.04 7.76 -5.35
N HIS A 142 -0.95 6.82 -6.29
CA HIS A 142 -1.96 5.76 -6.43
C HIS A 142 -2.01 4.85 -5.20
N SER A 143 -0.84 4.49 -4.66
CA SER A 143 -0.73 3.71 -3.42
C SER A 143 -1.38 4.45 -2.25
N ALA A 144 -1.07 5.74 -2.06
CA ALA A 144 -1.65 6.56 -1.02
C ALA A 144 -3.19 6.67 -1.13
N VAL A 145 -3.72 6.84 -2.35
CA VAL A 145 -5.16 6.87 -2.62
C VAL A 145 -5.82 5.53 -2.28
N SER A 146 -5.16 4.41 -2.62
CA SER A 146 -5.65 3.06 -2.32
C SER A 146 -5.74 2.80 -0.82
N GLY A 147 -4.83 3.38 -0.04
CA GLY A 147 -4.87 3.36 1.43
C GLY A 147 -5.95 4.25 2.06
N ARG A 148 -6.66 5.06 1.25
CA ARG A 148 -7.77 5.92 1.68
C ARG A 148 -7.43 6.85 2.84
N ASN A 149 -6.16 7.25 2.97
CA ASN A 149 -5.69 8.17 3.99
C ASN A 149 -5.33 9.53 3.36
N SER A 150 -6.17 10.53 3.60
CA SER A 150 -6.05 11.87 3.02
C SER A 150 -4.76 12.60 3.44
N ASN A 151 -4.20 12.32 4.61
CA ASN A 151 -2.95 12.93 5.07
C ASN A 151 -1.76 12.43 4.26
N ILE A 152 -1.69 11.12 3.98
CA ILE A 152 -0.63 10.54 3.13
C ILE A 152 -0.78 11.03 1.69
N VAL A 153 -2.02 11.14 1.18
CA VAL A 153 -2.29 11.73 -0.14
C VAL A 153 -1.81 13.18 -0.21
N ARG A 154 -2.15 14.01 0.79
CA ARG A 154 -1.71 15.40 0.85
C ARG A 154 -0.19 15.51 0.89
N TRP A 155 0.46 14.69 1.72
CA TRP A 155 1.91 14.62 1.78
C TRP A 155 2.53 14.25 0.43
N ALA A 156 1.95 13.28 -0.29
CA ALA A 156 2.42 12.85 -1.60
C ALA A 156 2.38 13.99 -2.63
N ILE A 157 1.28 14.76 -2.64
CA ILE A 157 1.10 15.93 -3.50
C ILE A 157 2.09 17.04 -3.14
N GLU A 158 2.25 17.35 -1.84
CA GLU A 158 3.23 18.32 -1.34
C GLU A 158 4.67 17.91 -1.66
N ALA A 159 4.94 16.59 -1.71
CA ALA A 159 6.21 16.01 -2.15
C ALA A 159 6.40 16.02 -3.68
N GLY A 160 5.54 16.72 -4.43
CA GLY A 160 5.68 16.97 -5.86
C GLY A 160 5.27 15.80 -6.75
N GLU A 161 4.44 14.86 -6.27
CA GLU A 161 3.81 13.87 -7.15
C GLU A 161 2.88 14.56 -8.16
N ASP A 162 2.93 14.10 -9.41
CA ASP A 162 1.98 14.54 -10.44
C ASP A 162 0.60 13.91 -10.16
N VAL A 163 -0.37 14.77 -9.85
CA VAL A 163 -1.77 14.41 -9.54
C VAL A 163 -2.50 13.76 -10.71
N ASN A 164 -1.99 13.93 -11.94
CA ASN A 164 -2.56 13.39 -13.16
C ASN A 164 -1.75 12.21 -13.73
N PHE A 165 -0.69 11.78 -13.05
CA PHE A 165 0.16 10.70 -13.55
C PHE A 165 -0.66 9.42 -13.74
N PRO A 166 -0.74 8.85 -14.95
CA PRO A 166 -1.54 7.66 -15.19
C PRO A 166 -0.79 6.38 -14.79
N ASN A 167 -1.51 5.38 -14.30
CA ASN A 167 -0.97 4.02 -14.17
C ASN A 167 -0.92 3.30 -15.53
N LYS A 168 -0.53 2.01 -15.54
CA LYS A 168 -0.42 1.20 -16.77
C LYS A 168 -1.74 1.04 -17.54
N GLU A 169 -2.88 1.21 -16.87
CA GLU A 169 -4.21 1.13 -17.49
C GLU A 169 -4.70 2.51 -17.99
N GLY A 170 -3.89 3.55 -17.83
CA GLY A 170 -4.25 4.94 -18.13
C GLY A 170 -5.07 5.59 -17.02
N ALA A 171 -5.35 4.87 -15.92
CA ALA A 171 -6.16 5.41 -14.84
C ALA A 171 -5.34 6.42 -14.02
N THR A 172 -5.96 7.55 -13.67
CA THR A 172 -5.36 8.57 -12.81
C THR A 172 -5.68 8.31 -11.34
N PRO A 173 -4.94 8.92 -10.38
CA PRO A 173 -5.26 8.83 -8.95
C PRO A 173 -6.69 9.30 -8.63
N LEU A 174 -7.18 10.31 -9.36
CA LEU A 174 -8.56 10.79 -9.22
C LEU A 174 -9.59 9.71 -9.59
N MET A 175 -9.36 8.95 -10.67
CA MET A 175 -10.24 7.83 -11.07
C MET A 175 -10.26 6.75 -9.99
N THR A 176 -9.09 6.41 -9.41
CA THR A 176 -9.01 5.45 -8.30
C THR A 176 -9.79 5.95 -7.08
N ALA A 177 -9.61 7.23 -6.70
CA ALA A 177 -10.33 7.83 -5.56
C ALA A 177 -11.86 7.84 -5.77
N ALA A 178 -12.29 8.13 -7.00
CA ALA A 178 -13.68 8.15 -7.40
C ALA A 178 -14.32 6.74 -7.32
N TYR A 179 -13.61 5.70 -7.79
CA TYR A 179 -14.07 4.31 -7.67
C TYR A 179 -14.17 3.84 -6.21
N LEU A 180 -13.23 4.25 -5.35
CA LEU A 180 -13.22 3.90 -3.93
C LEU A 180 -14.24 4.69 -3.09
N GLY A 181 -14.92 5.67 -3.67
CA GLY A 181 -15.85 6.53 -2.93
C GLY A 181 -15.16 7.38 -1.88
N ALA A 182 -13.89 7.75 -2.10
CA ALA A 182 -13.08 8.46 -1.13
C ALA A 182 -13.27 9.98 -1.30
N HIS A 183 -14.42 10.51 -0.88
CA HIS A 183 -14.82 11.92 -1.11
C HIS A 183 -13.76 12.94 -0.72
N GLU A 184 -13.18 12.82 0.48
CA GLU A 184 -12.14 13.75 0.94
C GLU A 184 -10.89 13.71 0.04
N ILE A 185 -10.51 12.53 -0.45
CA ILE A 185 -9.37 12.38 -1.35
C ILE A 185 -9.68 12.92 -2.74
N VAL A 186 -10.91 12.73 -3.23
CA VAL A 186 -11.38 13.36 -4.47
C VAL A 186 -11.25 14.89 -4.36
N ASP A 187 -11.75 15.47 -3.27
CA ASP A 187 -11.67 16.91 -3.03
C ASP A 187 -10.21 17.40 -2.97
N VAL A 188 -9.32 16.66 -2.29
CA VAL A 188 -7.89 16.97 -2.21
C VAL A 188 -7.24 16.95 -3.60
N ILE A 189 -7.47 15.91 -4.39
CA ILE A 189 -6.86 15.77 -5.73
C ILE A 189 -7.39 16.84 -6.68
N VAL A 190 -8.70 17.09 -6.71
CA VAL A 190 -9.31 18.13 -7.54
C VAL A 190 -8.78 19.52 -7.15
N SER A 191 -8.68 19.81 -5.86
CA SER A 191 -8.12 21.08 -5.36
C SER A 191 -6.65 21.26 -5.72
N ALA A 192 -5.91 20.16 -5.91
CA ALA A 192 -4.52 20.16 -6.34
C ALA A 192 -4.34 20.19 -7.88
N GLY A 193 -5.42 20.35 -8.65
CA GLY A 193 -5.37 20.42 -10.11
C GLY A 193 -5.54 19.09 -10.83
N GLY A 194 -6.14 18.09 -10.16
CA GLY A 194 -6.56 16.85 -10.80
C GLY A 194 -7.56 17.12 -11.92
N ASP A 195 -7.23 16.68 -13.14
CA ASP A 195 -8.07 16.85 -14.32
C ASP A 195 -9.17 15.77 -14.35
N VAL A 196 -10.40 16.24 -14.22
CA VAL A 196 -11.62 15.40 -14.17
C VAL A 196 -11.99 14.81 -15.53
N ASN A 197 -11.47 15.38 -16.62
CA ASN A 197 -11.78 15.04 -18.00
C ASN A 197 -10.81 14.03 -18.60
N LEU A 198 -9.69 13.73 -17.93
CA LEU A 198 -8.80 12.64 -18.35
C LEU A 198 -9.57 11.32 -18.39
N SER A 199 -9.20 10.47 -19.33
CA SER A 199 -9.79 9.15 -19.52
C SER A 199 -8.73 8.06 -19.53
N ASP A 200 -9.06 6.90 -18.98
CA ASP A 200 -8.21 5.71 -19.03
C ASP A 200 -8.07 5.16 -20.47
N ASN A 201 -7.33 4.07 -20.64
CA ASN A 201 -7.12 3.43 -21.95
C ASN A 201 -8.41 2.90 -22.60
N ASN A 202 -9.51 2.82 -21.85
CA ASN A 202 -10.83 2.40 -22.32
C ASN A 202 -11.78 3.58 -22.54
N GLY A 203 -11.32 4.81 -22.30
CA GLY A 203 -12.14 6.03 -22.42
C GLY A 203 -13.01 6.33 -21.20
N ASN A 204 -12.79 5.68 -20.05
CA ASN A 204 -13.53 5.95 -18.82
C ASN A 204 -12.90 7.11 -18.04
N THR A 205 -13.71 8.06 -17.60
CA THR A 205 -13.33 9.23 -16.79
C THR A 205 -13.49 8.96 -15.28
N ALA A 206 -13.08 9.92 -14.44
CA ALA A 206 -13.32 9.83 -12.99
C ALA A 206 -14.81 9.67 -12.64
N ALA A 207 -15.71 10.30 -13.40
CA ALA A 207 -17.16 10.14 -13.23
C ALA A 207 -17.61 8.70 -13.53
N ASP A 208 -17.07 8.08 -14.59
CA ASP A 208 -17.36 6.69 -14.95
C ASP A 208 -16.86 5.72 -13.87
N TYR A 209 -15.65 5.93 -13.35
CA TYR A 209 -15.10 5.15 -12.24
C TYR A 209 -15.95 5.26 -10.97
N ALA A 210 -16.45 6.45 -10.64
CA ALA A 210 -17.38 6.61 -9.52
C ALA A 210 -18.67 5.79 -9.70
N LEU A 211 -19.27 5.82 -10.90
CA LEU A 211 -20.46 5.02 -11.21
C LEU A 211 -20.18 3.52 -11.16
N LEU A 212 -19.03 3.07 -11.67
CA LEU A 212 -18.58 1.67 -11.59
C LEU A 212 -18.37 1.21 -10.15
N GLY A 213 -17.90 2.09 -9.26
CA GLY A 213 -17.77 1.86 -7.83
C GLY A 213 -19.08 2.00 -7.05
N GLY A 214 -20.16 2.45 -7.69
CA GLY A 214 -21.45 2.70 -7.05
C GLY A 214 -21.58 4.05 -6.31
N ASN A 215 -20.59 4.93 -6.42
CA ASN A 215 -20.50 6.23 -5.75
C ASN A 215 -21.20 7.32 -6.56
N LYS A 216 -22.53 7.26 -6.61
CA LYS A 216 -23.37 8.09 -7.50
C LYS A 216 -23.31 9.60 -7.23
N ASP A 217 -22.87 10.00 -6.05
CA ASP A 217 -22.82 11.40 -5.63
C ASP A 217 -21.50 12.10 -6.03
N ILE A 218 -20.44 11.35 -6.34
CA ILE A 218 -19.15 11.93 -6.76
C ILE A 218 -19.26 12.63 -8.13
N PRO A 219 -19.85 12.04 -9.19
CA PRO A 219 -19.96 12.70 -10.49
C PRO A 219 -20.66 14.07 -10.43
N GLU A 220 -21.65 14.22 -9.56
CA GLU A 220 -22.40 15.47 -9.39
C GLU A 220 -21.56 16.58 -8.73
N LYS A 221 -20.55 16.19 -7.95
CA LYS A 221 -19.66 17.10 -7.20
C LYS A 221 -18.40 17.47 -7.97
N LEU A 222 -18.03 16.71 -9.00
CA LEU A 222 -16.87 17.03 -9.82
C LEU A 222 -17.08 18.38 -10.52
N PRO A 223 -16.08 19.28 -10.53
CA PRO A 223 -16.19 20.54 -11.24
C PRO A 223 -16.42 20.31 -12.73
N ARG A 224 -17.22 21.17 -13.36
CA ARG A 224 -17.31 21.23 -14.82
C ARG A 224 -16.11 22.03 -15.32
N GLN A 225 -15.19 21.36 -16.02
CA GLN A 225 -14.01 21.97 -16.63
C GLN A 225 -14.13 21.94 -18.15
#